data_AF-A0A8T4RE61-F1
#
_entry.id   AF-A0A8T4RE61-F1
#
_cell.length_a   1.000
_cell.length_b   1.000
_cell.length_c   1.000
_cell.angle_alpha   90.00
_cell.angle_beta   90.00
_cell.angle_gamma   90.00
#
_symmetry.space_group_name_H-M   'P 1'
#
loop_
_entity.id
_entity.type
_entity.pdbx_description
1 polymer ?
#
loop_
_entity_poly.entity_id
_entity_poly.type
_entity_poly.pdbx_seq_one_letter_code
_entity_poly.pdbx_strand_id
1 'polypeptide(L)'
;MSQSQGTYFSSRSSHSFERFSSDGNASFLESKLEYIARPFQIYMSITGDTAAPDYIGPIQNHQKNVFIESFISHYRLSLSYQLSQRENNYTIKKQTEDLTFQPDNFLKVGAQGKFVGKAEDIKEYIEEAYNLLFGQNFPDDIKISLLDEKEFRKIAPAQGVVGLSINRRKQGLLSEIFILQGSIGKVLLTVGHELGHVLTSTLDHSLDEEAKAYAFSLQWIDLIKEWNIAGLKEAIITETPAENGLHNRAYYFIRELMQQGKLAWEIYLNLTKKEISLATGNYCLISSKILN
;
A
#
# COMPACT_ATOMS: atom_id res chain seq x y z
N MET A 1 34.38 -13.59 55.52
CA MET A 1 33.93 -14.02 56.86
C MET A 1 32.45 -13.66 57.00
N SER A 2 31.63 -14.64 57.42
CA SER A 2 30.20 -14.60 57.83
C SER A 2 29.18 -14.13 56.78
N GLN A 3 28.41 -14.99 56.09
CA GLN A 3 27.31 -15.89 56.52
C GLN A 3 26.12 -15.22 57.23
N SER A 4 24.92 -15.24 56.62
CA SER A 4 23.76 -16.07 57.01
C SER A 4 22.52 -15.68 56.15
N GLN A 5 21.92 -16.62 55.41
CA GLN A 5 20.66 -17.36 55.68
C GLN A 5 19.39 -16.47 55.71
N GLY A 6 18.24 -16.78 55.10
CA GLY A 6 17.68 -18.00 54.50
C GLY A 6 16.13 -18.01 54.71
N THR A 7 15.43 -18.91 54.02
CA THR A 7 13.99 -19.35 54.12
C THR A 7 12.96 -18.57 53.27
N TYR A 8 12.19 -19.13 52.32
CA TYR A 8 11.32 -20.35 52.15
C TYR A 8 9.94 -20.32 52.83
N PHE A 9 8.89 -20.23 52.01
CA PHE A 9 7.48 -20.68 52.21
C PHE A 9 6.89 -20.85 50.78
N SER A 10 6.56 -22.00 50.21
CA SER A 10 5.66 -23.13 50.53
C SER A 10 4.15 -22.85 50.50
N SER A 11 3.58 -22.99 49.30
CA SER A 11 2.51 -23.92 48.86
C SER A 11 1.10 -23.98 49.50
N ARG A 12 0.13 -24.09 48.56
CA ARG A 12 -1.19 -24.78 48.55
C ARG A 12 -2.38 -24.19 49.32
N SER A 13 -3.48 -23.96 48.60
CA SER A 13 -4.73 -24.71 48.82
C SER A 13 -5.72 -24.60 47.65
N SER A 14 -6.28 -25.76 47.32
CA SER A 14 -7.39 -26.09 46.42
C SER A 14 -8.73 -25.99 47.15
N HIS A 15 -9.79 -25.48 46.50
CA HIS A 15 -11.22 -25.65 46.85
C HIS A 15 -12.02 -25.77 45.54
N SER A 16 -12.53 -26.96 45.17
CA SER A 16 -13.94 -27.43 45.28
C SER A 16 -14.97 -26.44 44.67
N PHE A 17 -15.51 -26.65 43.47
CA PHE A 17 -16.62 -27.55 43.06
C PHE A 17 -17.92 -27.37 43.86
N GLU A 18 -18.83 -26.53 43.34
CA GLU A 18 -20.28 -26.66 43.55
C GLU A 18 -21.01 -26.49 42.22
N ARG A 19 -21.87 -27.46 41.92
CA ARG A 19 -22.91 -27.42 40.90
C ARG A 19 -24.13 -26.71 41.49
N PHE A 20 -24.75 -25.82 40.73
CA PHE A 20 -26.20 -25.59 40.84
C PHE A 20 -26.82 -25.49 39.45
N SER A 21 -28.06 -25.97 39.39
CA SER A 21 -28.83 -26.35 38.22
C SER A 21 -29.86 -25.29 37.84
N SER A 22 -30.23 -25.33 36.55
CA SER A 22 -31.57 -25.14 35.97
C SER A 22 -32.34 -23.80 36.11
N ASP A 23 -32.70 -23.34 34.90
CA ASP A 23 -33.96 -22.70 34.47
C ASP A 23 -34.15 -21.19 34.65
N GLY A 24 -34.50 -20.54 33.53
CA GLY A 24 -35.02 -19.18 33.51
C GLY A 24 -35.02 -18.51 32.13
N ASN A 25 -35.96 -18.91 31.27
CA ASN A 25 -36.33 -18.20 30.03
C ASN A 25 -36.58 -16.70 30.25
N ALA A 26 -36.04 -15.85 29.36
CA ALA A 26 -36.70 -14.59 28.99
C ALA A 26 -36.21 -14.08 27.62
N SER A 27 -37.13 -14.14 26.67
CA SER A 27 -37.23 -13.44 25.38
C SER A 27 -36.35 -12.21 25.17
N PHE A 28 -35.57 -12.19 24.09
CA PHE A 28 -35.04 -10.96 23.50
C PHE A 28 -35.36 -10.89 22.01
N LEU A 29 -35.77 -9.70 21.58
CA LEU A 29 -36.40 -9.35 20.32
C LEU A 29 -35.52 -9.63 19.09
N GLU A 30 -36.06 -10.39 18.13
CA GLU A 30 -35.60 -10.38 16.73
C GLU A 30 -36.12 -9.12 16.04
N SER A 31 -35.23 -8.19 15.70
CA SER A 31 -35.49 -7.18 14.69
C SER A 31 -34.98 -7.68 13.33
N LYS A 32 -35.91 -8.08 12.47
CA LYS A 32 -35.72 -8.26 11.02
C LYS A 32 -35.19 -6.96 10.40
N LEU A 33 -34.07 -7.06 9.69
CA LEU A 33 -33.76 -6.19 8.56
C LEU A 33 -33.40 -7.08 7.38
N GLU A 34 -34.36 -7.23 6.46
CA GLU A 34 -34.15 -7.80 5.13
C GLU A 34 -33.30 -6.81 4.33
N TYR A 35 -32.05 -7.18 4.03
CA TYR A 35 -31.23 -6.47 3.05
C TYR A 35 -31.30 -7.21 1.72
N ILE A 36 -32.03 -6.65 0.76
CA ILE A 36 -32.09 -7.14 -0.61
C ILE A 36 -30.82 -6.68 -1.32
N ALA A 37 -29.81 -7.55 -1.40
CA ALA A 37 -28.68 -7.40 -2.31
C ALA A 37 -28.99 -8.15 -3.61
N ARG A 38 -29.17 -7.42 -4.72
CA ARG A 38 -29.12 -8.01 -6.07
C ARG A 38 -27.67 -8.00 -6.57
N PRO A 39 -27.10 -9.13 -7.03
CA PRO A 39 -25.82 -9.10 -7.70
C PRO A 39 -26.00 -8.67 -9.17
N PHE A 40 -25.23 -7.67 -9.59
CA PHE A 40 -25.00 -7.34 -10.99
C PHE A 40 -23.88 -8.26 -11.50
N GLN A 41 -24.18 -9.21 -12.39
CA GLN A 41 -23.16 -10.03 -13.06
C GLN A 41 -22.66 -9.29 -14.31
N ILE A 42 -21.37 -8.92 -14.33
CA ILE A 42 -20.67 -8.53 -15.55
C ILE A 42 -19.87 -9.74 -16.02
N TYR A 43 -20.27 -10.30 -17.17
CA TYR A 43 -19.46 -11.26 -17.90
C TYR A 43 -18.40 -10.50 -18.71
N MET A 44 -17.12 -10.78 -18.47
CA MET A 44 -16.06 -10.50 -19.44
C MET A 44 -15.47 -11.82 -19.92
N SER A 45 -15.74 -12.15 -21.19
CA SER A 45 -15.06 -13.19 -21.93
C SER A 45 -13.65 -12.71 -22.31
N ILE A 46 -12.62 -13.45 -21.92
CA ILE A 46 -11.26 -13.24 -22.41
C ILE A 46 -10.86 -14.46 -23.22
N THR A 47 -10.74 -14.28 -24.53
CA THR A 47 -9.99 -15.18 -25.42
C THR A 47 -8.82 -14.38 -25.98
N GLY A 48 -7.61 -14.90 -25.85
CA GLY A 48 -6.45 -14.36 -26.56
C GLY A 48 -5.11 -14.70 -25.89
N ASP A 49 -4.41 -15.66 -26.48
CA ASP A 49 -3.01 -16.01 -26.20
C ASP A 49 -2.07 -14.80 -26.32
N THR A 50 -1.28 -14.51 -25.27
CA THR A 50 0.10 -14.01 -25.35
C THR A 50 0.84 -14.31 -24.04
N ALA A 51 2.15 -14.52 -24.14
CA ALA A 51 3.02 -15.07 -23.11
C ALA A 51 3.02 -14.32 -21.75
N ALA A 52 2.78 -15.05 -20.65
CA ALA A 52 3.02 -14.62 -19.27
C ALA A 52 4.44 -15.05 -18.82
N PRO A 53 5.16 -14.29 -17.95
CA PRO A 53 4.63 -13.74 -16.71
C PRO A 53 5.03 -12.29 -16.40
N ASP A 54 4.05 -11.39 -16.40
CA ASP A 54 4.00 -10.36 -15.36
C ASP A 54 3.50 -11.04 -14.07
N TYR A 55 3.94 -10.61 -12.88
CA TYR A 55 3.48 -11.21 -11.60
C TYR A 55 1.96 -11.13 -11.36
N ILE A 56 1.25 -10.48 -12.28
CA ILE A 56 -0.18 -10.56 -12.49
C ILE A 56 -0.47 -11.85 -13.26
N GLY A 57 -0.24 -13.00 -12.62
CA GLY A 57 -0.77 -14.28 -13.14
C GLY A 57 -2.30 -14.22 -13.27
N PRO A 58 -2.94 -15.15 -14.00
CA PRO A 58 -4.40 -15.24 -14.03
C PRO A 58 -4.92 -15.36 -12.60
N ILE A 59 -5.57 -14.30 -12.13
CA ILE A 59 -6.08 -14.17 -10.77
C ILE A 59 -7.09 -15.29 -10.55
N GLN A 60 -6.77 -16.27 -9.69
CA GLN A 60 -7.72 -17.33 -9.36
C GLN A 60 -8.97 -16.73 -8.66
N ASN A 61 -10.13 -17.00 -9.26
CA ASN A 61 -11.20 -16.00 -9.42
C ASN A 61 -12.39 -16.16 -8.44
N HIS A 62 -12.24 -16.86 -7.31
CA HIS A 62 -13.40 -17.13 -6.42
C HIS A 62 -13.29 -16.69 -4.97
N GLN A 63 -12.11 -16.70 -4.33
CA GLN A 63 -11.98 -16.18 -2.96
C GLN A 63 -11.45 -14.74 -2.90
N LYS A 64 -10.77 -14.26 -3.95
CA LYS A 64 -10.25 -12.88 -4.05
C LYS A 64 -11.28 -11.81 -4.37
N ASN A 65 -12.37 -12.16 -5.06
CA ASN A 65 -13.43 -11.20 -5.38
C ASN A 65 -14.07 -10.63 -4.11
N VAL A 66 -14.15 -11.39 -3.02
CA VAL A 66 -14.70 -10.86 -1.76
C VAL A 66 -13.74 -9.87 -1.08
N PHE A 67 -12.43 -10.15 -1.11
CA PHE A 67 -11.42 -9.27 -0.51
C PHE A 67 -11.23 -7.97 -1.29
N ILE A 68 -11.10 -8.06 -2.62
CA ILE A 68 -10.96 -6.89 -3.50
C ILE A 68 -12.27 -6.11 -3.50
N GLU A 69 -13.45 -6.72 -3.60
CA GLU A 69 -14.73 -5.97 -3.55
C GLU A 69 -14.98 -5.34 -2.18
N SER A 70 -14.63 -6.01 -1.08
CA SER A 70 -14.71 -5.42 0.26
C SER A 70 -13.76 -4.22 0.41
N PHE A 71 -12.53 -4.35 -0.09
CA PHE A 71 -11.54 -3.27 -0.11
C PHE A 71 -12.01 -2.11 -1.00
N ILE A 72 -12.45 -2.39 -2.23
CA ILE A 72 -13.01 -1.43 -3.19
C ILE A 72 -14.24 -0.72 -2.61
N SER A 73 -15.15 -1.45 -1.96
CA SER A 73 -16.37 -0.89 -1.37
C SER A 73 -16.05 0.03 -0.20
N HIS A 74 -15.11 -0.35 0.68
CA HIS A 74 -14.66 0.49 1.79
C HIS A 74 -13.94 1.76 1.27
N TYR A 75 -13.13 1.60 0.21
CA TYR A 75 -12.39 2.69 -0.41
C TYR A 75 -13.29 3.69 -1.16
N ARG A 76 -14.34 3.20 -1.84
CA ARG A 76 -15.33 4.09 -2.49
C ARG A 76 -16.06 4.95 -1.47
N LEU A 77 -16.36 4.40 -0.29
CA LEU A 77 -16.97 5.15 0.81
C LEU A 77 -16.02 6.24 1.33
N SER A 78 -14.74 5.94 1.57
CA SER A 78 -13.77 6.94 2.04
C SER A 78 -13.49 8.03 0.99
N LEU A 79 -13.42 7.67 -0.30
CA LEU A 79 -13.17 8.61 -1.40
C LEU A 79 -14.35 9.57 -1.63
N SER A 80 -15.59 9.07 -1.52
CA SER A 80 -16.79 9.91 -1.65
C SER A 80 -16.88 11.01 -0.58
N TYR A 81 -16.41 10.72 0.64
CA TYR A 81 -16.35 11.70 1.73
C TYR A 81 -15.34 12.82 1.44
N GLN A 82 -14.17 12.47 0.90
CA GLN A 82 -13.11 13.43 0.58
C GLN A 82 -13.47 14.36 -0.60
N LEU A 83 -14.20 13.86 -1.60
CA LEU A 83 -14.61 14.64 -2.77
C LEU A 83 -15.67 15.71 -2.46
N SER A 84 -16.44 15.53 -1.39
CA SER A 84 -17.48 16.50 -0.98
C SER A 84 -16.93 17.84 -0.47
N GLN A 85 -15.60 18.00 -0.33
CA GLN A 85 -14.98 19.12 0.39
C GLN A 85 -14.17 20.11 -0.47
N ARG A 86 -14.15 20.03 -1.81
CA ARG A 86 -13.26 20.91 -2.61
C ARG A 86 -13.85 21.38 -3.96
N GLU A 87 -14.34 22.60 -4.00
CA GLU A 87 -14.41 23.44 -5.21
C GLU A 87 -13.47 24.64 -5.00
N ASN A 88 -12.36 24.73 -5.74
CA ASN A 88 -11.59 25.97 -5.91
C ASN A 88 -10.66 25.91 -7.14
N ASN A 89 -10.56 27.03 -7.87
CA ASN A 89 -9.80 27.22 -9.12
C ASN A 89 -8.30 27.46 -8.86
N TYR A 90 -7.40 26.88 -9.68
CA TYR A 90 -5.95 27.00 -9.51
C TYR A 90 -5.20 27.45 -10.78
N THR A 91 -4.26 28.38 -10.61
CA THR A 91 -3.31 28.87 -11.63
C THR A 91 -1.91 28.32 -11.34
N ILE A 92 -1.33 27.57 -12.28
CA ILE A 92 -0.06 26.83 -12.12
C ILE A 92 1.14 27.76 -12.38
N LYS A 93 2.02 27.97 -11.39
CA LYS A 93 3.34 28.60 -11.57
C LYS A 93 4.42 27.54 -11.83
N LYS A 94 5.38 27.85 -12.70
CA LYS A 94 6.47 26.97 -13.15
C LYS A 94 7.51 26.79 -12.01
N GLN A 95 7.57 25.61 -11.41
CA GLN A 95 8.48 25.25 -10.31
C GLN A 95 9.53 24.20 -10.76
N THR A 96 10.68 24.19 -10.09
CA THR A 96 11.85 23.34 -10.37
C THR A 96 11.61 21.87 -10.04
N GLU A 97 12.18 21.00 -10.88
CA GLU A 97 11.82 19.58 -11.07
C GLU A 97 12.56 18.63 -10.12
N ASP A 98 12.26 18.66 -8.81
CA ASP A 98 12.73 17.58 -7.93
C ASP A 98 11.71 16.41 -7.99
N LEU A 99 12.04 15.37 -8.76
CA LEU A 99 11.15 14.25 -9.08
C LEU A 99 11.11 13.18 -7.96
N THR A 100 11.89 13.36 -6.91
CA THR A 100 12.21 12.32 -5.92
C THR A 100 11.04 12.01 -4.98
N PHE A 101 10.76 10.72 -4.74
CA PHE A 101 9.79 10.27 -3.74
C PHE A 101 10.22 10.67 -2.32
N GLN A 102 9.31 11.33 -1.58
CA GLN A 102 9.56 11.81 -0.22
C GLN A 102 8.59 11.14 0.77
N PRO A 103 9.00 10.05 1.46
CA PRO A 103 8.10 9.30 2.35
C PRO A 103 7.61 10.13 3.56
N ASP A 104 8.38 11.14 3.98
CA ASP A 104 8.02 12.01 5.10
C ASP A 104 6.70 12.77 4.87
N ASN A 105 6.32 13.02 3.61
CA ASN A 105 5.07 13.70 3.29
C ASN A 105 3.82 12.87 3.65
N PHE A 106 4.00 11.57 3.90
CA PHE A 106 2.93 10.63 4.24
C PHE A 106 2.97 10.22 5.72
N LEU A 107 3.86 10.81 6.53
CA LEU A 107 4.07 10.40 7.91
C LEU A 107 3.89 11.58 8.87
N LYS A 108 3.17 11.36 9.98
CA LYS A 108 3.11 12.31 11.09
C LYS A 108 4.50 12.43 11.74
N VAL A 109 4.95 13.67 11.92
CA VAL A 109 6.23 13.95 12.58
C VAL A 109 6.25 13.32 13.98
N GLY A 110 7.30 12.54 14.27
CA GLY A 110 7.47 11.86 15.55
C GLY A 110 6.72 10.53 15.69
N ALA A 111 5.87 10.16 14.73
CA ALA A 111 5.13 8.89 14.73
C ALA A 111 5.69 7.86 13.75
N GLN A 112 6.89 8.06 13.21
CA GLN A 112 7.42 7.24 12.11
C GLN A 112 7.87 5.82 12.52
N GLY A 113 7.74 5.47 13.80
CA GLY A 113 8.09 4.17 14.37
C GLY A 113 9.58 4.00 14.68
N LYS A 114 9.97 2.77 15.03
CA LYS A 114 11.35 2.40 15.41
C LYS A 114 12.33 2.57 14.24
N PHE A 115 13.62 2.76 14.55
CA PHE A 115 14.68 2.68 13.55
C PHE A 115 14.88 1.23 13.08
N VAL A 116 15.14 1.04 11.79
CA VAL A 116 15.45 -0.25 11.17
C VAL A 116 16.71 -0.11 10.32
N GLY A 117 17.67 -1.02 10.53
CA GLY A 117 18.99 -0.97 9.89
C GLY A 117 19.28 -2.15 8.98
N LYS A 118 18.45 -3.19 9.00
CA LYS A 118 18.65 -4.42 8.23
C LYS A 118 17.36 -4.88 7.57
N ALA A 119 17.48 -5.57 6.43
CA ALA A 119 16.33 -6.04 5.67
C ALA A 119 15.49 -7.07 6.46
N GLU A 120 16.13 -7.86 7.32
CA GLU A 120 15.44 -8.83 8.17
C GLU A 120 14.46 -8.16 9.14
N ASP A 121 14.72 -6.92 9.56
CA ASP A 121 13.88 -6.16 10.50
C ASP A 121 12.52 -5.76 9.89
N ILE A 122 12.40 -5.79 8.56
CA ILE A 122 11.21 -5.35 7.81
C ILE A 122 10.59 -6.45 6.95
N LYS A 123 11.25 -7.61 6.86
CA LYS A 123 10.87 -8.70 5.95
C LYS A 123 9.43 -9.16 6.20
N GLU A 124 9.08 -9.42 7.45
CA GLU A 124 7.73 -9.90 7.82
C GLU A 124 6.63 -8.93 7.38
N TYR A 125 6.84 -7.62 7.54
CA TYR A 125 5.87 -6.60 7.16
C TYR A 125 5.70 -6.46 5.65
N ILE A 126 6.78 -6.63 4.89
CA ILE A 126 6.74 -6.60 3.43
C ILE A 126 6.02 -7.84 2.91
N GLU A 127 6.33 -9.01 3.45
CA GLU A 127 5.70 -10.27 3.07
C GLU A 127 4.20 -10.28 3.43
N GLU A 128 3.84 -9.77 4.60
CA GLU A 128 2.45 -9.60 5.03
C GLU A 128 1.70 -8.66 4.08
N ALA A 129 2.22 -7.45 3.85
CA ALA A 129 1.59 -6.48 2.97
C ALA A 129 1.46 -6.99 1.53
N TYR A 130 2.49 -7.67 1.03
CA TYR A 130 2.47 -8.30 -0.29
C TYR A 130 1.43 -9.42 -0.35
N ASN A 131 1.36 -10.30 0.65
CA ASN A 131 0.39 -11.38 0.69
C ASN A 131 -1.04 -10.86 0.75
N LEU A 132 -1.30 -9.80 1.51
CA LEU A 132 -2.61 -9.14 1.54
C LEU A 132 -2.99 -8.58 0.16
N LEU A 133 -2.05 -7.96 -0.55
CA LEU A 133 -2.31 -7.35 -1.86
C LEU A 133 -2.45 -8.39 -2.99
N PHE A 134 -1.59 -9.40 -3.02
CA PHE A 134 -1.47 -10.35 -4.12
C PHE A 134 -2.03 -11.73 -3.82
N GLY A 135 -2.37 -12.06 -2.57
CA GLY A 135 -2.82 -13.39 -2.14
C GLY A 135 -1.81 -14.50 -2.41
N GLN A 136 -0.52 -14.20 -2.45
CA GLN A 136 0.56 -15.14 -2.71
C GLN A 136 1.83 -14.75 -1.94
N ASN A 137 2.83 -15.63 -1.91
CA ASN A 137 4.10 -15.35 -1.22
C ASN A 137 4.90 -14.27 -1.95
N PHE A 138 5.74 -13.55 -1.19
CA PHE A 138 6.65 -12.58 -1.77
C PHE A 138 7.60 -13.24 -2.77
N PRO A 139 7.87 -12.60 -3.92
CA PRO A 139 8.73 -13.13 -4.97
C PRO A 139 10.16 -13.42 -4.53
N ASP A 140 10.69 -14.59 -4.91
CA ASP A 140 12.10 -14.94 -4.71
C ASP A 140 13.04 -14.25 -5.71
N ASP A 141 12.50 -13.63 -6.78
CA ASP A 141 13.27 -12.90 -7.80
C ASP A 141 13.47 -11.41 -7.48
N ILE A 142 13.14 -10.97 -6.26
CA ILE A 142 13.35 -9.61 -5.76
C ILE A 142 14.15 -9.64 -4.46
N LYS A 143 15.27 -8.92 -4.44
CA LYS A 143 16.09 -8.73 -3.24
C LYS A 143 15.99 -7.29 -2.73
N ILE A 144 15.70 -7.14 -1.44
CA ILE A 144 15.65 -5.84 -0.76
C ILE A 144 16.84 -5.73 0.19
N SER A 145 17.58 -4.63 0.10
CA SER A 145 18.76 -4.35 0.93
C SER A 145 18.62 -2.98 1.61
N LEU A 146 18.89 -2.93 2.92
CA LEU A 146 18.99 -1.69 3.68
C LEU A 146 20.46 -1.32 3.82
N LEU A 147 20.80 -0.09 3.47
CA LEU A 147 22.16 0.42 3.46
C LEU A 147 22.28 1.62 4.39
N ASP A 148 23.47 1.78 4.98
CA ASP A 148 23.81 3.03 5.64
C ASP A 148 24.00 4.18 4.63
N GLU A 149 24.04 5.42 5.11
CA GLU A 149 24.21 6.61 4.27
C GLU A 149 25.46 6.51 3.39
N LYS A 150 26.58 6.01 3.94
CA LYS A 150 27.85 5.95 3.22
C LYS A 150 27.80 4.92 2.09
N GLU A 151 27.16 3.78 2.31
CA GLU A 151 26.99 2.73 1.32
C GLU A 151 25.94 3.11 0.27
N PHE A 152 24.81 3.66 0.71
CA PHE A 152 23.74 4.10 -0.18
C PHE A 152 24.22 5.21 -1.14
N ARG A 153 25.01 6.18 -0.66
CA ARG A 153 25.52 7.26 -1.53
C ARG A 153 26.56 6.81 -2.56
N LYS A 154 27.14 5.62 -2.41
CA LYS A 154 27.99 5.04 -3.47
C LYS A 154 27.16 4.62 -4.69
N ILE A 155 25.90 4.23 -4.48
CA ILE A 155 25.00 3.74 -5.54
C ILE A 155 24.01 4.83 -6.00
N ALA A 156 23.56 5.70 -5.10
CA ALA A 156 22.66 6.81 -5.37
C ALA A 156 23.24 8.12 -4.80
N PRO A 157 24.17 8.78 -5.53
CA PRO A 157 24.89 9.94 -5.01
C PRO A 157 24.03 11.19 -4.80
N ALA A 158 22.87 11.27 -5.45
CA ALA A 158 21.97 12.41 -5.36
C ALA A 158 21.41 12.56 -3.94
N GLN A 159 21.44 13.80 -3.44
CA GLN A 159 20.83 14.16 -2.16
C GLN A 159 19.31 14.05 -2.25
N GLY A 160 18.65 13.68 -1.16
CA GLY A 160 17.19 13.54 -1.09
C GLY A 160 16.63 12.22 -1.63
N VAL A 161 17.42 11.44 -2.38
CA VAL A 161 17.05 10.07 -2.78
C VAL A 161 17.18 9.13 -1.58
N VAL A 162 16.14 8.37 -1.30
CA VAL A 162 16.07 7.44 -0.16
C VAL A 162 15.84 5.98 -0.58
N GLY A 163 15.53 5.75 -1.86
CA GLY A 163 15.35 4.44 -2.47
C GLY A 163 15.91 4.41 -3.88
N LEU A 164 16.31 3.22 -4.34
CA LEU A 164 16.71 2.95 -5.71
C LEU A 164 16.38 1.50 -6.04
N SER A 165 15.83 1.26 -7.21
CA SER A 165 15.60 -0.08 -7.73
C SER A 165 16.31 -0.33 -9.06
N ILE A 166 16.71 -1.58 -9.27
CA ILE A 166 17.25 -2.08 -10.54
C ILE A 166 16.41 -3.26 -10.96
N ASN A 167 15.49 -3.01 -11.91
CA ASN A 167 14.64 -4.03 -12.48
C ASN A 167 15.40 -4.82 -13.56
N ARG A 168 15.67 -6.11 -13.31
CA ARG A 168 16.35 -7.00 -14.25
C ARG A 168 15.48 -8.17 -14.71
N ARG A 169 14.17 -8.05 -14.52
CA ARG A 169 13.23 -9.14 -14.81
C ARG A 169 13.18 -9.50 -16.29
N LYS A 170 13.26 -8.52 -17.21
CA LYS A 170 13.28 -8.79 -18.66
C LYS A 170 14.48 -9.66 -19.08
N GLN A 171 15.54 -9.69 -18.28
CA GLN A 171 16.72 -10.52 -18.47
C GLN A 171 16.64 -11.88 -17.74
N GLY A 172 15.54 -12.16 -17.03
CA GLY A 172 15.40 -13.35 -16.18
C GLY A 172 16.35 -13.33 -14.97
N LEU A 173 16.80 -12.14 -14.54
CA LEU A 173 17.73 -11.96 -13.43
C LEU A 173 17.02 -11.37 -12.21
N LEU A 174 17.65 -11.56 -11.05
CA LEU A 174 17.23 -10.97 -9.78
C LEU A 174 17.15 -9.44 -9.88
N SER A 175 15.98 -8.90 -9.55
CA SER A 175 15.78 -7.46 -9.37
C SER A 175 16.21 -7.06 -7.97
N GLU A 176 16.84 -5.89 -7.84
CA GLU A 176 17.39 -5.41 -6.57
C GLU A 176 16.75 -4.09 -6.18
N ILE A 177 16.38 -3.96 -4.91
CA ILE A 177 15.92 -2.73 -4.28
C ILE A 177 16.91 -2.38 -3.17
N PHE A 178 17.40 -1.14 -3.18
CA PHE A 178 18.26 -0.57 -2.17
C PHE A 178 17.53 0.57 -1.48
N ILE A 179 17.51 0.57 -0.16
CA ILE A 179 16.83 1.57 0.65
C ILE A 179 17.80 2.14 1.67
N LEU A 180 17.77 3.45 1.86
CA LEU A 180 18.48 4.09 2.95
C LEU A 180 17.83 3.71 4.28
N GLN A 181 18.63 3.21 5.24
CA GLN A 181 18.14 2.90 6.58
C GLN A 181 17.48 4.12 7.26
N GLY A 182 16.50 3.87 8.12
CA GLY A 182 15.71 4.94 8.70
C GLY A 182 14.64 4.44 9.65
N SER A 183 13.63 5.26 9.91
CA SER A 183 12.45 4.78 10.64
C SER A 183 11.66 3.79 9.79
N ILE A 184 11.03 2.82 10.46
CA ILE A 184 10.25 1.76 9.81
C ILE A 184 9.18 2.31 8.87
N GLY A 185 8.51 3.40 9.25
CA GLY A 185 7.57 4.09 8.37
C GLY A 185 8.23 4.56 7.07
N LYS A 186 9.34 5.30 7.15
CA LYS A 186 10.04 5.80 5.95
C LYS A 186 10.49 4.66 5.05
N VAL A 187 11.05 3.61 5.66
CA VAL A 187 11.57 2.44 4.94
C VAL A 187 10.43 1.69 4.23
N LEU A 188 9.35 1.35 4.93
CA LEU A 188 8.24 0.59 4.34
C LEU A 188 7.53 1.36 3.22
N LEU A 189 7.39 2.69 3.35
CA LEU A 189 6.80 3.51 2.29
C LEU A 189 7.70 3.61 1.06
N THR A 190 9.01 3.74 1.27
CA THR A 190 9.99 3.74 0.17
C THR A 190 10.03 2.38 -0.52
N VAL A 191 10.01 1.27 0.23
CA VAL A 191 9.91 -0.08 -0.34
C VAL A 191 8.67 -0.21 -1.23
N GLY A 192 7.52 0.31 -0.78
CA GLY A 192 6.31 0.35 -1.60
C GLY A 192 6.53 1.02 -2.96
N HIS A 193 7.13 2.22 -2.96
CA HIS A 193 7.45 2.93 -4.20
C HIS A 193 8.38 2.11 -5.12
N GLU A 194 9.48 1.59 -4.58
CA GLU A 194 10.45 0.80 -5.36
C GLU A 194 9.87 -0.53 -5.89
N LEU A 195 8.97 -1.17 -5.12
CA LEU A 195 8.22 -2.33 -5.59
C LEU A 195 7.37 -2.00 -6.81
N GLY A 196 6.79 -0.80 -6.85
CA GLY A 196 6.05 -0.30 -8.00
C GLY A 196 6.84 -0.35 -9.31
N HIS A 197 8.16 -0.15 -9.26
CA HIS A 197 9.06 -0.25 -10.41
C HIS A 197 9.40 -1.69 -10.81
N VAL A 198 9.63 -2.58 -9.84
CA VAL A 198 10.18 -3.93 -10.11
C VAL A 198 9.12 -5.01 -10.30
N LEU A 199 7.88 -4.79 -9.84
CA LEU A 199 6.82 -5.79 -9.91
C LEU A 199 6.28 -6.04 -11.32
N THR A 200 6.58 -5.15 -12.27
CA THR A 200 6.22 -5.29 -13.70
C THR A 200 7.40 -4.88 -14.55
N SER A 201 7.30 -5.09 -15.87
CA SER A 201 8.28 -4.55 -16.82
C SER A 201 8.42 -3.03 -16.70
N THR A 202 9.65 -2.52 -16.80
CA THR A 202 9.92 -1.08 -16.95
C THR A 202 9.23 -0.54 -18.21
N LEU A 203 8.53 0.58 -18.05
CA LEU A 203 7.87 1.32 -19.11
C LEU A 203 8.89 2.14 -19.91
N ASP A 204 8.56 2.43 -21.17
CA ASP A 204 9.49 3.09 -22.10
C ASP A 204 9.69 4.57 -21.76
N HIS A 205 8.70 5.19 -21.09
CA HIS A 205 8.73 6.61 -20.74
C HIS A 205 8.89 6.79 -19.22
N SER A 206 9.88 7.59 -18.81
CA SER A 206 10.21 7.79 -17.39
C SER A 206 9.05 8.36 -16.57
N LEU A 207 8.29 9.34 -17.09
CA LEU A 207 7.12 9.87 -16.37
C LEU A 207 6.03 8.82 -16.14
N ASP A 208 5.81 7.90 -17.09
CA ASP A 208 4.81 6.85 -16.93
C ASP A 208 5.32 5.79 -15.93
N GLU A 209 6.62 5.51 -15.93
CA GLU A 209 7.27 4.64 -14.95
C GLU A 209 7.18 5.19 -13.52
N GLU A 210 7.42 6.49 -13.33
CA GLU A 210 7.22 7.17 -12.04
C GLU A 210 5.74 7.18 -11.64
N ALA A 211 4.83 7.48 -12.57
CA ALA A 211 3.39 7.45 -12.31
C ALA A 211 2.95 6.06 -11.84
N LYS A 212 3.50 5.01 -12.47
CA LYS A 212 3.26 3.61 -12.08
C LYS A 212 3.73 3.35 -10.65
N ALA A 213 4.95 3.77 -10.30
CA ALA A 213 5.47 3.62 -8.95
C ALA A 213 4.65 4.40 -7.90
N TYR A 214 4.22 5.62 -8.21
CA TYR A 214 3.33 6.41 -7.34
C TYR A 214 1.96 5.76 -7.16
N ALA A 215 1.33 5.26 -8.22
CA ALA A 215 0.05 4.58 -8.14
C ALA A 215 0.14 3.33 -7.24
N PHE A 216 1.20 2.54 -7.39
CA PHE A 216 1.47 1.41 -6.51
C PHE A 216 1.73 1.86 -5.06
N SER A 217 2.58 2.88 -4.86
CA SER A 217 2.93 3.41 -3.55
C SER A 217 1.70 3.87 -2.77
N LEU A 218 0.74 4.54 -3.42
CA LEU A 218 -0.51 4.96 -2.77
C LEU A 218 -1.35 3.76 -2.34
N GLN A 219 -1.53 2.76 -3.23
CA GLN A 219 -2.20 1.52 -2.87
C GLN A 219 -1.52 0.78 -1.71
N TRP A 220 -0.20 0.80 -1.68
CA TRP A 220 0.63 0.20 -0.62
C TRP A 220 0.48 0.94 0.71
N ILE A 221 0.51 2.28 0.70
CA ILE A 221 0.29 3.14 1.86
C ILE A 221 -1.10 2.87 2.47
N ASP A 222 -2.14 2.81 1.64
CA ASP A 222 -3.50 2.55 2.10
C ASP A 222 -3.62 1.17 2.75
N LEU A 223 -2.95 0.16 2.19
CA LEU A 223 -2.91 -1.18 2.74
C LEU A 223 -2.18 -1.23 4.10
N ILE A 224 -1.02 -0.58 4.23
CA ILE A 224 -0.30 -0.47 5.50
C ILE A 224 -1.18 0.20 6.56
N LYS A 225 -1.87 1.28 6.19
CA LYS A 225 -2.73 2.03 7.11
C LYS A 225 -3.93 1.20 7.57
N GLU A 226 -4.64 0.59 6.63
CA GLU A 226 -5.86 -0.18 6.90
C GLU A 226 -5.58 -1.37 7.81
N TRP A 227 -4.54 -2.13 7.50
CA TRP A 227 -4.17 -3.35 8.22
C TRP A 227 -3.22 -3.10 9.40
N ASN A 228 -2.91 -1.82 9.69
CA ASN A 228 -1.99 -1.42 10.75
C ASN A 228 -0.65 -2.16 10.70
N ILE A 229 -0.11 -2.36 9.49
CA ILE A 229 1.15 -3.06 9.28
C ILE A 229 2.27 -2.32 10.03
N ALA A 230 3.06 -3.07 10.80
CA ALA A 230 4.08 -2.54 11.70
C ALA A 230 3.58 -1.49 12.72
N GLY A 231 2.28 -1.43 13.02
CA GLY A 231 1.70 -0.45 13.94
C GLY A 231 1.60 0.96 13.35
N LEU A 232 1.60 1.12 12.02
CA LEU A 232 1.70 2.42 11.35
C LEU A 232 0.37 3.10 11.02
N LYS A 233 -0.79 2.52 11.38
CA LYS A 233 -2.11 3.08 11.05
C LYS A 233 -2.25 4.55 11.42
N GLU A 234 -1.86 4.89 12.65
CA GLU A 234 -1.94 6.26 13.16
C GLU A 234 -0.78 7.15 12.72
N ALA A 235 0.29 6.56 12.19
CA ALA A 235 1.46 7.28 11.69
C ALA A 235 1.23 7.87 10.30
N ILE A 236 0.39 7.24 9.48
CA ILE A 236 0.20 7.59 8.07
C ILE A 236 -0.82 8.73 7.88
N ILE A 237 -0.47 9.70 7.05
CA ILE A 237 -1.32 10.81 6.62
C ILE A 237 -1.79 10.55 5.18
N THR A 238 -3.09 10.35 4.97
CA THR A 238 -3.70 10.15 3.64
C THR A 238 -4.49 11.35 3.14
N GLU A 239 -4.93 12.21 4.06
CA GLU A 239 -5.99 13.20 3.79
C GLU A 239 -5.48 14.45 3.06
N THR A 240 -4.21 14.79 3.18
CA THR A 240 -3.57 15.87 2.42
C THR A 240 -2.06 15.70 2.50
N PRO A 241 -1.34 15.30 1.43
CA PRO A 241 0.07 15.68 1.37
C PRO A 241 0.12 17.20 1.52
N ALA A 242 1.04 17.70 2.33
CA ALA A 242 1.14 19.13 2.64
C ALA A 242 1.03 19.97 1.38
N GLU A 243 0.21 21.03 1.40
CA GLU A 243 0.11 22.03 0.32
C GLU A 243 1.35 22.94 0.32
N ASN A 244 2.55 22.36 0.30
CA ASN A 244 3.82 23.07 0.22
C ASN A 244 4.34 23.19 -1.22
N GLY A 245 3.54 22.75 -2.19
CA GLY A 245 3.68 23.04 -3.62
C GLY A 245 5.02 22.58 -4.19
N LEU A 246 5.12 21.29 -4.56
CA LEU A 246 6.20 20.67 -5.35
C LEU A 246 5.95 19.15 -5.48
N HIS A 247 4.86 18.72 -6.12
CA HIS A 247 4.63 17.29 -6.37
C HIS A 247 4.75 16.96 -7.86
N ASN A 248 5.50 15.91 -8.15
CA ASN A 248 5.89 15.50 -9.49
C ASN A 248 4.65 15.36 -10.41
N ARG A 249 4.76 15.70 -11.70
CA ARG A 249 3.66 15.56 -12.69
C ARG A 249 3.03 14.17 -12.64
N ALA A 250 3.85 13.14 -12.39
CA ALA A 250 3.42 11.77 -12.14
C ALA A 250 2.46 11.66 -10.95
N TYR A 251 2.82 12.21 -9.79
CA TYR A 251 1.97 12.20 -8.60
C TYR A 251 0.65 12.94 -8.81
N TYR A 252 0.69 14.15 -9.39
CA TYR A 252 -0.53 14.92 -9.67
C TYR A 252 -1.45 14.18 -10.64
N PHE A 253 -0.88 13.57 -11.68
CA PHE A 253 -1.64 12.74 -12.61
C PHE A 253 -2.38 11.60 -11.88
N ILE A 254 -1.71 10.88 -10.96
CA ILE A 254 -2.38 9.84 -10.17
C ILE A 254 -3.50 10.45 -9.30
N ARG A 255 -3.22 11.57 -8.63
CA ARG A 255 -4.21 12.25 -7.76
C ARG A 255 -5.43 12.74 -8.52
N GLU A 256 -5.26 13.29 -9.72
CA GLU A 256 -6.37 13.74 -10.58
C GLU A 256 -7.26 12.57 -10.99
N LEU A 257 -6.66 11.44 -11.38
CA LEU A 257 -7.42 10.22 -11.70
C LEU A 257 -8.16 9.67 -10.47
N MET A 258 -7.53 9.70 -9.30
CA MET A 258 -8.19 9.31 -8.05
C MET A 258 -9.34 10.25 -7.67
N GLN A 259 -9.19 11.56 -7.92
CA GLN A 259 -10.28 12.52 -7.72
C GLN A 259 -11.47 12.27 -8.67
N GLN A 260 -11.22 11.65 -9.82
CA GLN A 260 -12.27 11.21 -10.75
C GLN A 260 -12.90 9.86 -10.35
N GLY A 261 -12.56 9.32 -9.17
CA GLY A 261 -13.13 8.09 -8.65
C GLY A 261 -12.36 6.81 -9.02
N LYS A 262 -11.23 6.92 -9.73
CA LYS A 262 -10.39 5.74 -10.02
C LYS A 262 -9.61 5.31 -8.79
N LEU A 263 -9.36 4.02 -8.66
CA LEU A 263 -8.57 3.47 -7.57
C LEU A 263 -7.09 3.47 -7.93
N ALA A 264 -6.20 3.67 -6.95
CA ALA A 264 -4.76 3.64 -7.16
C ALA A 264 -4.29 2.33 -7.83
N TRP A 265 -4.85 1.19 -7.41
CA TRP A 265 -4.61 -0.10 -8.05
C TRP A 265 -5.07 -0.18 -9.51
N GLU A 266 -6.25 0.35 -9.83
CA GLU A 266 -6.74 0.40 -11.22
C GLU A 266 -5.80 1.23 -12.10
N ILE A 267 -5.35 2.37 -11.59
CA ILE A 267 -4.43 3.26 -12.29
C ILE A 267 -3.09 2.56 -12.53
N TYR A 268 -2.55 1.88 -11.51
CA TYR A 268 -1.34 1.07 -11.64
C TYR A 268 -1.48 0.01 -12.74
N LEU A 269 -2.56 -0.78 -12.73
CA LEU A 269 -2.80 -1.80 -13.74
C LEU A 269 -2.92 -1.20 -15.15
N ASN A 270 -3.65 -0.10 -15.32
CA ASN A 270 -3.82 0.53 -16.62
C ASN A 270 -2.49 1.10 -17.15
N LEU A 271 -1.63 1.65 -16.29
CA LEU A 271 -0.27 2.09 -16.67
C LEU A 271 0.58 0.90 -17.12
N THR A 272 0.55 -0.22 -16.39
CA THR A 272 1.33 -1.42 -16.75
C THR A 272 0.93 -1.99 -18.10
N LYS A 273 -0.36 -1.92 -18.44
CA LYS A 273 -0.91 -2.34 -19.73
C LYS A 273 -0.77 -1.30 -20.83
N LYS A 274 -0.22 -0.12 -20.53
CA LYS A 274 -0.13 1.04 -21.44
C LYS A 274 -1.49 1.53 -21.96
N GLU A 275 -2.56 1.32 -21.19
CA GLU A 275 -3.93 1.78 -21.49
C GLU A 275 -4.12 3.27 -21.17
N ILE A 276 -3.32 3.80 -20.24
CA ILE A 276 -3.21 5.24 -19.94
C ILE A 276 -1.74 5.65 -19.98
N SER A 277 -1.47 6.90 -20.37
CA SER A 277 -0.11 7.44 -20.43
C SER A 277 -0.13 8.94 -20.17
N LEU A 278 0.73 9.38 -19.25
CA LEU A 278 0.99 10.79 -18.97
C LEU A 278 1.83 11.42 -20.08
N ALA A 279 2.77 10.67 -20.65
CA ALA A 279 3.69 11.13 -21.68
C ALA A 279 2.99 11.60 -22.97
N THR A 280 1.93 10.90 -23.37
CA THR A 280 1.21 11.16 -24.63
C THR A 280 -0.01 12.05 -24.44
N GLY A 281 -0.37 12.40 -23.20
CA GLY A 281 -1.66 13.03 -22.89
C GLY A 281 -2.87 12.14 -23.15
N ASN A 282 -2.66 10.85 -23.44
CA ASN A 282 -3.71 9.86 -23.64
C ASN A 282 -4.21 9.36 -22.28
N TYR A 283 -4.91 10.23 -21.57
CA TYR A 283 -5.83 9.84 -20.51
C TYR A 283 -7.19 10.40 -20.92
N CYS A 284 -8.09 9.51 -21.31
CA CYS A 284 -9.46 9.91 -21.60
C CYS A 284 -10.06 10.41 -20.27
N LEU A 285 -10.15 11.74 -20.13
CA LEU A 285 -11.02 12.37 -19.15
C LEU A 285 -12.42 11.90 -19.51
N ILE A 286 -12.93 10.87 -18.82
CA ILE A 286 -14.35 10.59 -18.84
C ILE A 286 -14.99 11.74 -18.06
N SER A 287 -15.11 12.88 -18.73
CA SER A 287 -15.95 13.98 -18.31
C SER A 287 -17.32 13.38 -18.10
N SER A 288 -17.83 13.54 -16.90
CA SER A 288 -19.19 13.23 -16.47
C SER A 288 -20.22 13.92 -17.37
N LYS A 289 -20.44 13.38 -18.57
CA LYS A 289 -21.67 13.54 -19.33
C LYS A 289 -22.70 12.53 -18.83
N ILE A 290 -22.95 12.51 -17.53
CA ILE A 290 -24.15 11.93 -16.94
C ILE A 290 -24.51 12.83 -15.77
N LEU A 291 -25.34 13.83 -16.05
CA LEU A 291 -26.38 14.41 -15.18
C LEU A 291 -27.03 15.55 -15.97
N ASN A 292 -27.97 15.17 -16.84
CA ASN A 292 -29.16 15.95 -17.21
C ASN A 292 -30.33 14.98 -17.16
#